data_AF-A0A956AFM9-F1
#
_entry.id   AF-A0A956AFM9-F1
#
_cell.length_a   1.000
_cell.length_b   1.000
_cell.length_c   1.000
_cell.angle_alpha   90.00
_cell.angle_beta   90.00
_cell.angle_gamma   90.00
#
_symmetry.space_group_name_H-M   'P 1'
#
loop_
_entity.id
_entity.type
_entity.pdbx_description
1 polymer ?
#
loop_
_entity_poly.entity_id
_entity_poly.type
_entity_poly.pdbx_seq_one_letter_code
_entity_poly.pdbx_strand_id
1 'polypeptide(L)'
;MDAPAPDTLVDLLADLQHDLGKYLRLPLAWLPADAGDDDVREAAREALLATRRAGGRVHAAADIWQAFLADVQDDLAARAGWPPLVAAVARVLAWTPRLDGPLDRAALQADLAAVSPAIRALLDEVEA
;
A
#
# COMPACT_ATOMS: atom_id res chain seq x y z
N MET A 1 -18.82 14.93 8.20
CA MET A 1 -18.24 14.39 9.45
C MET A 1 -16.84 13.99 9.10
N ASP A 2 -15.87 14.82 9.46
CA ASP A 2 -14.47 14.45 9.36
C ASP A 2 -14.18 13.42 10.45
N ALA A 3 -13.42 12.37 10.11
CA ALA A 3 -12.90 11.45 11.11
C ALA A 3 -11.97 12.24 12.05
N PRO A 4 -11.93 11.91 13.36
CA PRO A 4 -10.92 12.50 14.25
C PRO A 4 -9.52 12.26 13.69
N ALA A 5 -8.61 13.20 13.92
CA ALA A 5 -7.21 13.03 13.54
C ALA A 5 -6.65 11.78 14.24
N PRO A 6 -5.77 11.01 13.59
CA PRO A 6 -5.10 9.89 14.24
C PRO A 6 -4.25 10.44 15.39
N ASP A 7 -4.57 10.02 16.62
CA ASP A 7 -3.96 10.57 17.83
C ASP A 7 -2.69 9.80 18.23
N THR A 8 -2.41 8.64 17.60
CA THR A 8 -1.27 7.78 17.94
C THR A 8 -0.59 7.16 16.72
N LEU A 9 0.67 6.75 16.91
CA LEU A 9 1.43 5.99 15.92
C LEU A 9 0.76 4.65 15.54
N VAL A 10 0.06 4.03 16.50
CA VAL A 10 -0.74 2.81 16.27
C VAL A 10 -1.89 3.11 15.31
N ASP A 11 -2.60 4.22 15.50
CA ASP A 11 -3.70 4.63 14.61
C ASP A 11 -3.19 4.90 13.20
N LEU A 12 -2.06 5.61 13.07
CA LEU A 12 -1.42 5.88 11.78
C LEU A 12 -1.02 4.58 11.04
N LEU A 13 -0.47 3.60 11.77
CA LEU A 13 -0.13 2.30 11.18
C LEU A 13 -1.36 1.45 10.85
N ALA A 14 -2.42 1.53 11.66
CA ALA A 14 -3.70 0.87 11.38
C ALA A 14 -4.37 1.45 10.13
N ASP A 15 -4.33 2.77 9.95
CA ASP A 15 -4.80 3.45 8.75
C ASP A 15 -3.97 3.05 7.53
N LEU A 16 -2.63 3.00 7.66
CA LEU A 16 -1.78 2.52 6.59
C LEU A 16 -2.07 1.05 6.24
N GLN A 17 -2.35 0.21 7.22
CA GLN A 17 -2.75 -1.18 7.01
C GLN A 17 -4.09 -1.28 6.27
N HIS A 18 -5.04 -0.42 6.60
CA HIS A 18 -6.32 -0.34 5.90
C HIS A 18 -6.12 0.08 4.44
N ASP A 19 -5.31 1.11 4.21
CA ASP A 19 -5.12 1.70 2.90
C ASP A 19 -4.20 0.87 2.01
N LEU A 20 -2.94 0.69 2.42
CA LEU A 20 -1.96 -0.05 1.64
C LEU A 20 -2.00 -1.56 1.90
N GLY A 21 -2.23 -2.00 3.14
CA GLY A 21 -2.25 -3.43 3.46
C GLY A 21 -3.41 -4.19 2.78
N LYS A 22 -4.58 -3.55 2.67
CA LYS A 22 -5.80 -4.15 2.10
C LYS A 22 -6.06 -3.68 0.66
N TYR A 23 -6.20 -2.37 0.41
CA TYR A 23 -6.71 -1.91 -0.89
C TYR A 23 -5.73 -2.09 -2.04
N LEU A 24 -4.41 -2.15 -1.80
CA LEU A 24 -3.43 -2.49 -2.85
C LEU A 24 -3.72 -3.85 -3.51
N ARG A 25 -4.28 -4.81 -2.77
CA ARG A 25 -4.42 -6.19 -3.23
C ARG A 25 -5.77 -6.48 -3.86
N LEU A 26 -6.81 -5.74 -3.48
CA LEU A 26 -8.19 -6.07 -3.86
C LEU A 26 -8.43 -6.09 -5.37
N PRO A 27 -7.98 -5.10 -6.17
CA PRO A 27 -8.25 -5.09 -7.60
C PRO A 27 -7.74 -6.37 -8.30
N LEU A 28 -6.52 -6.80 -8.00
CA LEU A 28 -5.94 -8.02 -8.59
C LEU A 28 -6.54 -9.31 -8.01
N ALA A 29 -7.02 -9.30 -6.77
CA ALA A 29 -7.63 -10.47 -6.12
C ALA A 29 -9.01 -10.80 -6.69
N TRP A 30 -9.70 -9.82 -7.29
CA TRP A 30 -11.01 -10.02 -7.92
C TRP A 30 -10.94 -10.42 -9.39
N LEU A 31 -9.75 -10.36 -10.00
CA LEU A 31 -9.57 -10.85 -11.37
C LEU A 31 -9.60 -12.39 -11.41
N PRO A 32 -10.27 -13.00 -12.40
CA PRO A 32 -10.19 -14.44 -12.61
C PRO A 32 -8.75 -14.87 -12.97
N ALA A 33 -8.44 -16.15 -12.81
CA ALA A 33 -7.08 -16.66 -13.02
C ALA A 33 -6.60 -16.54 -14.48
N ASP A 34 -7.54 -16.54 -15.42
CA ASP A 34 -7.36 -16.43 -16.87
C ASP A 34 -7.57 -15.00 -17.42
N ALA A 35 -7.70 -13.99 -16.55
CA ALA A 35 -7.80 -12.59 -16.94
C ALA A 35 -6.64 -12.19 -17.87
N GLY A 36 -6.95 -11.43 -18.92
CA GLY A 36 -5.96 -10.98 -19.90
C GLY A 36 -5.05 -9.88 -19.38
N ASP A 37 -3.99 -9.60 -20.14
CA ASP A 37 -2.99 -8.57 -19.78
C ASP A 37 -3.63 -7.19 -19.59
N ASP A 38 -4.68 -6.86 -20.35
CA ASP A 38 -5.39 -5.58 -20.24
C ASP A 38 -6.11 -5.44 -18.90
N ASP A 39 -6.80 -6.49 -18.45
CA ASP A 39 -7.50 -6.51 -17.16
C ASP A 39 -6.50 -6.43 -16.00
N VAL A 40 -5.37 -7.15 -16.11
CA VAL A 40 -4.29 -7.10 -15.12
C VAL A 40 -3.70 -5.69 -15.04
N ARG A 41 -3.47 -5.02 -16.18
CA ARG A 41 -2.99 -3.63 -16.21
C ARG A 41 -3.99 -2.67 -15.59
N GLU A 42 -5.27 -2.83 -15.88
CA GLU A 42 -6.30 -1.96 -15.29
C GLU A 42 -6.42 -2.16 -13.78
N ALA A 43 -6.42 -3.40 -13.31
CA ALA A 43 -6.40 -3.69 -11.87
C ALA A 43 -5.13 -3.16 -11.20
N ALA A 44 -3.97 -3.22 -11.86
CA ALA A 44 -2.73 -2.64 -11.36
C ALA A 44 -2.80 -1.10 -11.28
N ARG A 45 -3.42 -0.45 -12.28
CA ARG A 45 -3.69 1.00 -12.24
C ARG A 45 -4.64 1.36 -11.11
N GLU A 46 -5.73 0.61 -10.93
CA GLU A 46 -6.65 0.85 -9.81
C GLU A 46 -5.93 0.68 -8.47
N ALA A 47 -5.13 -0.37 -8.31
CA ALA A 47 -4.36 -0.61 -7.09
C ALA A 47 -3.37 0.51 -6.77
N LEU A 48 -2.62 1.02 -7.77
CA LEU A 48 -1.52 1.97 -7.54
C LEU A 48 -1.93 3.44 -7.64
N LEU A 49 -2.84 3.77 -8.54
CA LEU A 49 -3.25 5.15 -8.85
C LEU A 49 -4.60 5.52 -8.27
N ALA A 50 -5.41 4.54 -7.86
CA ALA A 50 -6.72 4.74 -7.26
C ALA A 50 -6.95 3.91 -5.99
N THR A 51 -5.89 3.72 -5.20
CA THR A 51 -5.84 2.85 -4.03
C THR A 51 -6.96 3.12 -3.03
N ARG A 52 -7.24 4.39 -2.71
CA ARG A 52 -8.32 4.79 -1.79
C ARG A 52 -9.22 5.83 -2.42
N ARG A 53 -10.53 5.68 -2.23
CA ARG A 53 -11.53 6.69 -2.57
C ARG A 53 -12.19 7.20 -1.28
N ALA A 54 -11.96 8.45 -0.92
CA ALA A 54 -12.48 9.06 0.30
C ALA A 54 -12.88 10.52 0.07
N GLY A 55 -14.03 10.95 0.59
CA GLY A 55 -14.48 12.34 0.46
C GLY A 55 -14.61 12.86 -0.98
N GLY A 56 -14.92 11.97 -1.94
CA GLY A 56 -14.98 12.32 -3.37
C GLY A 56 -13.62 12.49 -4.04
N ARG A 57 -12.52 12.18 -3.33
CA ARG A 57 -11.15 12.21 -3.86
C ARG A 57 -10.61 10.80 -4.05
N VAL A 58 -9.69 10.67 -5.00
CA VAL A 58 -8.94 9.45 -5.28
C VAL A 58 -7.52 9.69 -4.78
N HIS A 59 -6.97 8.73 -4.05
CA HIS A 59 -5.63 8.77 -3.50
C HIS A 59 -4.80 7.63 -4.08
N ALA A 60 -3.65 7.96 -4.65
CA ALA A 60 -2.69 6.98 -5.13
C ALA A 60 -1.87 6.40 -3.97
N ALA A 61 -1.32 5.20 -4.15
CA ALA A 61 -0.49 4.53 -3.15
C ALA A 61 0.74 5.38 -2.76
N ALA A 62 1.33 6.08 -3.74
CA ALA A 62 2.43 6.98 -3.50
C ALA A 62 2.03 8.15 -2.58
N ASP A 63 0.88 8.77 -2.82
CA ASP A 63 0.40 9.90 -2.01
C ASP A 63 0.10 9.48 -0.58
N ILE A 64 -0.54 8.31 -0.41
CA ILE A 64 -0.83 7.72 0.91
C ILE A 64 0.48 7.47 1.66
N TRP A 65 1.48 6.87 0.99
CA TRP A 65 2.78 6.60 1.59
C TRP A 65 3.54 7.88 1.97
N GLN A 66 3.53 8.90 1.11
CA GLN A 66 4.17 10.17 1.39
C GLN A 66 3.50 10.92 2.55
N ALA A 67 2.17 10.93 2.61
CA ALA A 67 1.44 11.53 3.72
C ALA A 67 1.79 10.84 5.04
N PHE A 68 1.78 9.50 5.06
CA PHE A 68 2.20 8.73 6.22
C PHE A 68 3.63 9.05 6.65
N LEU A 69 4.59 9.09 5.72
CA LEU A 69 6.00 9.42 6.03
C LEU A 69 6.15 10.79 6.70
N ALA A 70 5.39 11.80 6.26
CA ALA A 70 5.45 13.13 6.83
C ALA A 70 5.09 13.17 8.32
N ASP A 71 4.26 12.23 8.77
CA ASP A 71 3.74 12.18 10.15
C ASP A 71 4.57 11.30 11.10
N VAL A 72 5.36 10.34 10.58
CA VAL A 72 5.94 9.26 11.42
C VAL A 72 7.41 8.94 11.18
N GLN A 73 8.05 9.50 10.15
CA GLN A 73 9.35 9.01 9.70
C GLN A 73 10.40 9.01 10.81
N ASP A 74 10.49 10.09 11.59
CA ASP A 74 11.48 10.22 12.66
C ASP A 74 11.19 9.25 13.82
N ASP A 75 9.92 8.99 14.13
CA ASP A 75 9.48 8.09 15.20
C ASP A 75 9.68 6.60 14.86
N LEU A 76 9.61 6.24 13.58
CA LEU A 76 9.76 4.86 13.11
C LEU A 76 11.17 4.52 12.64
N ALA A 77 12.02 5.51 12.32
CA ALA A 77 13.32 5.27 11.67
C ALA A 77 14.25 4.31 12.43
N ALA A 78 14.18 4.28 13.77
CA ALA A 78 15.02 3.43 14.60
C ALA A 78 14.45 2.01 14.81
N ARG A 79 13.23 1.74 14.36
CA ARG A 79 12.54 0.46 14.59
C ARG A 79 12.99 -0.62 13.61
N ALA A 80 13.09 -1.85 14.09
CA ALA A 80 13.61 -2.96 13.29
C ALA A 80 12.68 -3.32 12.12
N GLY A 81 11.37 -3.17 12.30
CA GLY A 81 10.35 -3.37 11.27
C GLY A 81 10.29 -2.27 10.21
N TRP A 82 10.96 -1.14 10.41
CA TRP A 82 10.89 0.00 9.50
C TRP A 82 11.55 -0.26 8.12
N PRO A 83 12.83 -0.69 8.02
CA PRO A 83 13.44 -0.93 6.71
C PRO A 83 12.70 -1.96 5.83
N PRO A 84 12.19 -3.09 6.37
CA PRO A 84 11.35 -4.01 5.61
C PRO A 84 10.08 -3.38 5.02
N LEU A 85 9.37 -2.54 5.79
CA LEU A 85 8.18 -1.83 5.31
C LEU A 85 8.53 -0.88 4.17
N VAL A 86 9.55 -0.04 4.36
CA VAL A 86 10.03 0.89 3.32
C VAL A 86 10.39 0.14 2.04
N ALA A 87 11.11 -0.98 2.16
CA ALA A 87 11.50 -1.79 1.01
C ALA A 87 10.29 -2.42 0.30
N ALA A 88 9.29 -2.90 1.05
CA ALA A 88 8.07 -3.48 0.47
C ALA A 88 7.27 -2.43 -0.31
N VAL A 89 7.04 -1.25 0.27
CA VAL A 89 6.32 -0.16 -0.41
C VAL A 89 7.11 0.34 -1.62
N ALA A 90 8.43 0.48 -1.52
CA ALA A 90 9.27 0.90 -2.64
C ALA A 90 9.17 -0.06 -3.85
N ARG A 91 9.14 -1.39 -3.61
CA ARG A 91 8.93 -2.37 -4.70
C ARG A 91 7.57 -2.22 -5.36
N VAL A 92 6.51 -2.02 -4.58
CA VAL A 92 5.17 -1.75 -5.10
C VAL A 92 5.15 -0.48 -5.95
N LEU A 93 5.71 0.63 -5.47
CA LEU A 93 5.71 1.90 -6.20
C LEU A 93 6.58 1.86 -7.47
N ALA A 94 7.57 0.97 -7.54
CA ALA A 94 8.38 0.77 -8.74
C ALA A 94 7.60 0.16 -9.93
N TRP A 95 6.38 -0.36 -9.69
CA TRP A 95 5.49 -0.82 -10.77
C TRP A 95 4.80 0.32 -11.51
N THR A 96 4.61 1.49 -10.87
CA THR A 96 3.91 2.64 -11.46
C THR A 96 4.42 3.04 -12.86
N PRO A 97 5.72 3.26 -13.10
CA PRO A 97 6.21 3.62 -14.44
C PRO A 97 6.12 2.48 -15.47
N ARG A 98 5.73 1.26 -15.05
CA ARG A 98 5.66 0.06 -15.90
C ARG A 98 4.22 -0.27 -16.33
N LEU A 99 3.22 0.46 -15.83
CA LEU A 99 1.79 0.15 -16.01
C LEU A 99 1.32 0.15 -17.47
N ASP A 100 2.03 0.84 -18.36
CA ASP A 100 1.70 0.88 -19.79
C ASP A 100 2.35 -0.27 -20.59
N GLY A 101 3.29 -1.01 -19.98
CA GLY A 101 4.00 -2.12 -20.60
C GLY A 101 3.53 -3.50 -20.12
N PRO A 102 4.23 -4.58 -20.54
CA PRO A 102 3.98 -5.92 -20.05
C PRO A 102 4.17 -6.02 -18.54
N LEU A 103 3.21 -6.64 -17.86
CA LEU A 103 3.25 -6.89 -16.42
C LEU A 103 3.40 -8.38 -16.15
N ASP A 104 4.30 -8.73 -15.23
CA ASP A 104 4.31 -10.06 -14.63
C ASP A 104 3.29 -10.07 -13.49
N ARG A 105 2.13 -10.68 -13.74
CA ARG A 105 1.03 -10.77 -12.77
C ARG A 105 1.48 -11.39 -11.45
N ALA A 106 2.28 -12.45 -11.50
CA ALA A 106 2.70 -13.16 -10.30
C ALA A 106 3.67 -12.32 -9.47
N ALA A 107 4.64 -11.67 -10.12
CA ALA A 107 5.57 -10.77 -9.45
C ALA A 107 4.85 -9.56 -8.83
N LEU A 108 3.93 -8.93 -9.57
CA LEU A 108 3.12 -7.83 -9.07
C LEU A 108 2.28 -8.24 -7.86
N GLN A 109 1.58 -9.39 -7.93
CA GLN A 109 0.79 -9.89 -6.80
C GLN A 109 1.65 -10.18 -5.57
N ALA A 110 2.86 -10.72 -5.76
CA ALA A 110 3.79 -10.99 -4.67
C ALA A 110 4.25 -9.70 -3.97
N ASP A 111 4.62 -8.67 -4.74
CA ASP A 111 5.03 -7.38 -4.18
C ASP A 111 3.89 -6.69 -3.43
N LEU A 112 2.67 -6.65 -4.01
CA LEU A 112 1.49 -6.09 -3.35
C LEU A 112 1.16 -6.86 -2.06
N ALA A 113 1.28 -8.19 -2.07
CA ALA A 113 1.01 -9.01 -0.90
C ALA A 113 2.04 -8.83 0.23
N ALA A 114 3.28 -8.41 -0.08
CA ALA A 114 4.35 -8.25 0.89
C ALA A 114 4.19 -7.03 1.81
N VAL A 115 3.40 -6.03 1.41
CA VAL A 115 3.21 -4.78 2.19
C VAL A 115 2.47 -5.06 3.51
N SER A 116 1.37 -5.79 3.46
CA SER A 116 0.52 -6.08 4.62
C SER A 116 1.26 -6.75 5.81
N PRO A 117 2.04 -7.84 5.62
CA PRO A 117 2.80 -8.43 6.73
C PRO A 117 3.91 -7.51 7.24
N ALA A 118 4.50 -6.66 6.39
CA ALA A 118 5.52 -5.70 6.83
C ALA A 118 4.93 -4.61 7.74
N ILE A 119 3.74 -4.07 7.39
CA ILE A 119 3.02 -3.14 8.27
C ILE A 119 2.64 -3.83 9.58
N ARG A 120 2.12 -5.07 9.51
CA ARG A 120 1.73 -5.82 10.72
C ARG A 120 2.89 -6.06 11.66
N ALA A 121 4.05 -6.46 11.15
CA ALA A 121 5.25 -6.67 11.97
C ALA A 121 5.68 -5.37 12.69
N LEU A 122 5.60 -4.22 12.00
CA LEU A 122 5.92 -2.94 12.62
C LEU A 122 4.87 -2.49 13.64
N LEU A 123 3.58 -2.76 13.38
CA LEU A 123 2.51 -2.52 14.34
C LEU A 123 2.74 -3.34 15.62
N ASP A 124 3.02 -4.63 15.49
CA ASP A 124 3.29 -5.52 16.63
C ASP A 124 4.52 -5.05 17.44
N GLU A 125 5.54 -4.46 16.79
CA GLU A 125 6.70 -3.83 17.46
C GLU A 125 6.34 -2.52 18.18
N VAL A 126 5.35 -1.77 17.71
CA VAL A 126 4.89 -0.52 18.34
C VAL A 126 4.02 -0.77 19.56
N GLU A 127 3.27 -1.87 19.57
CA GLU A 127 2.37 -2.25 20.67
C GLU A 127 3.07 -2.98 21.83
N ALA A 128 4.30 -3.46 21.63
CA ALA A 128 5.10 -4.21 22.61
C ALA A 128 5.82 -3.32 23.64
#